data_AF-A0A625R3K0-F1
#
_entry.id   AF-A0A625R3K0-F1
#
_cell.length_a   1.000
_cell.length_b   1.000
_cell.length_c   1.000
_cell.angle_alpha   90.00
_cell.angle_beta   90.00
_cell.angle_gamma   90.00
#
_symmetry.space_group_name_H-M   'P 1'
#
loop_
_entity.id
_entity.type
_entity.pdbx_description
1 polymer ?
#
loop_
_entity_poly.entity_id
_entity_poly.type
_entity_poly.pdbx_seq_one_letter_code
_entity_poly.pdbx_strand_id
1 'polypeptide(L)'
;MDKAQRLTAARMAADRYAGIARAKGFKRHADGVTFSRADADLTWDDRARAFRVTLYKMDGDARLTVATVRANAMLNVLLKSFI
;
A
#
# COMPACT_ATOMS: atom_id res chain seq x y z
N MET A 1 -10.51 15.01 -14.64
CA MET A 1 -9.43 15.17 -13.65
C MET A 1 -8.13 14.75 -14.31
N ASP A 2 -7.17 15.67 -14.34
CA ASP A 2 -5.87 15.47 -14.99
C ASP A 2 -5.04 14.39 -14.25
N LYS A 3 -4.10 13.73 -14.95
CA LYS A 3 -3.25 12.68 -14.37
C LYS A 3 -2.43 13.20 -13.19
N ALA A 4 -1.92 14.43 -13.26
CA ALA A 4 -1.15 15.03 -12.17
C ALA A 4 -2.03 15.31 -10.94
N GLN A 5 -3.26 15.77 -11.14
CA GLN A 5 -4.22 15.99 -10.05
C GLN A 5 -4.54 14.68 -9.31
N ARG A 6 -4.69 13.57 -10.04
CA ARG A 6 -4.92 12.24 -9.45
C ARG A 6 -3.73 11.77 -8.62
N LEU A 7 -2.51 11.95 -9.15
CA LEU A 7 -1.30 11.60 -8.42
C LEU A 7 -1.11 12.45 -7.15
N THR A 8 -1.44 13.74 -7.21
CA THR A 8 -1.38 14.63 -6.05
C THR A 8 -2.38 14.21 -4.97
N ALA A 9 -3.63 13.93 -5.34
CA ALA A 9 -4.64 13.44 -4.40
C ALA A 9 -4.23 12.11 -3.76
N ALA A 10 -3.68 11.18 -4.56
CA ALA A 10 -3.13 9.92 -4.09
C ALA A 10 -1.98 10.11 -3.08
N ARG A 11 -1.07 11.05 -3.35
CA ARG A 11 0.04 11.39 -2.44
C ARG A 11 -0.47 11.96 -1.13
N MET A 12 -1.40 12.90 -1.16
CA MET A 12 -2.00 13.47 0.05
C MET A 12 -2.69 12.40 0.91
N ALA A 13 -3.41 11.46 0.27
CA ALA A 13 -4.00 10.32 0.97
C ALA A 13 -2.91 9.42 1.57
N ALA A 14 -1.88 9.05 0.79
CA ALA A 14 -0.76 8.24 1.27
C ALA A 14 -0.01 8.90 2.44
N ASP A 15 0.23 10.21 2.38
CA ASP A 15 0.91 10.99 3.42
C ASP A 15 0.13 10.98 4.74
N ARG A 16 -1.19 11.15 4.68
CA ARG A 16 -2.07 11.10 5.86
C ARG A 16 -1.92 9.80 6.66
N TYR A 17 -1.66 8.68 5.97
CA TYR A 17 -1.61 7.36 6.60
C TYR A 17 -0.20 6.74 6.64
N ALA A 18 0.84 7.49 6.24
CA ALA A 18 2.22 7.01 6.19
C ALA A 18 2.73 6.53 7.55
N GLY A 19 2.33 7.16 8.65
CA GLY A 19 2.68 6.74 10.00
C GLY A 19 2.15 5.34 10.36
N ILE A 20 0.92 5.03 9.95
CA ILE A 20 0.29 3.72 10.19
C ILE A 20 1.00 2.62 9.37
N ALA A 21 1.30 2.90 8.09
CA ALA A 21 2.05 1.97 7.25
C ALA A 21 3.45 1.68 7.83
N ARG A 22 4.16 2.72 8.27
CA ARG A 22 5.49 2.59 8.90
C ARG A 22 5.45 1.78 10.19
N ALA A 23 4.44 2.00 11.04
CA ALA A 23 4.25 1.22 12.27
C ALA A 23 4.06 -0.28 12.01
N LYS A 24 3.66 -0.67 10.79
CA LYS A 24 3.54 -2.07 10.33
C LYS A 24 4.75 -2.59 9.56
N GLY A 25 5.85 -1.82 9.56
CA GLY A 25 7.11 -2.20 8.93
C GLY A 25 7.19 -1.92 7.43
N PHE A 26 6.21 -1.21 6.85
CA PHE A 26 6.28 -0.81 5.45
C PHE A 26 7.22 0.39 5.26
N LYS A 27 8.03 0.33 4.21
CA LYS A 27 8.93 1.41 3.77
C LYS A 27 8.31 2.11 2.56
N ARG A 28 8.31 3.43 2.56
CA ARG A 28 7.76 4.22 1.44
C ARG A 28 8.66 4.14 0.22
N HIS A 29 8.09 3.91 -0.96
CA HIS A 29 8.79 3.93 -2.24
C HIS A 29 8.98 5.37 -2.75
N ALA A 30 9.90 5.56 -3.71
CA ALA A 30 10.23 6.88 -4.28
C ALA A 30 9.07 7.53 -5.05
N ASP A 31 8.08 6.75 -5.50
CA ASP A 31 6.88 7.26 -6.18
C ASP A 31 5.96 8.08 -5.26
N GLY A 32 6.10 7.89 -3.94
CA GLY A 32 5.36 8.56 -2.89
C GLY A 32 3.99 7.96 -2.58
N VAL A 33 3.54 6.93 -3.30
CA VAL A 33 2.20 6.33 -3.13
C VAL A 33 2.22 4.83 -2.88
N THR A 34 3.35 4.18 -3.16
CA THR A 34 3.62 2.79 -2.83
C THR A 34 4.42 2.69 -1.54
N PHE A 35 4.13 1.69 -0.74
CA PHE A 35 4.91 1.26 0.41
C PHE A 35 5.16 -0.24 0.31
N SER A 36 6.34 -0.69 0.71
CA SER A 36 6.76 -2.08 0.55
C SER A 36 7.30 -2.65 1.84
N ARG A 37 7.01 -3.92 2.07
CA ARG A 37 7.56 -4.81 3.10
C ARG A 37 8.06 -6.08 2.39
N ALA A 38 8.85 -6.93 3.04
CA ALA A 38 9.41 -8.13 2.39
C ALA A 38 8.34 -8.96 1.66
N ASP A 39 7.20 -9.18 2.32
CA ASP A 39 6.09 -10.05 1.91
C ASP A 39 4.87 -9.30 1.33
N ALA A 40 4.90 -7.97 1.24
CA ALA A 40 3.72 -7.19 0.87
C ALA A 40 4.04 -5.85 0.21
N ASP A 41 3.20 -5.44 -0.73
CA ASP A 41 3.17 -4.07 -1.25
C ASP A 41 1.81 -3.43 -0.96
N LEU A 42 1.84 -2.17 -0.54
CA LEU A 42 0.69 -1.35 -0.22
C LEU A 42 0.69 -0.13 -1.16
N THR A 43 -0.40 0.11 -1.88
CA THR A 43 -0.51 1.29 -2.76
C THR A 43 -1.89 1.94 -2.62
N TRP A 44 -1.98 3.24 -2.94
CA TRP A 44 -3.27 3.91 -3.11
C TRP A 44 -3.82 3.72 -4.53
N ASP A 45 -4.99 3.10 -4.65
CA ASP A 45 -5.74 3.03 -5.92
C ASP A 45 -6.73 4.20 -5.99
N ASP A 46 -6.36 5.20 -6.79
CA ASP A 46 -7.17 6.41 -6.98
C ASP A 46 -8.53 6.12 -7.66
N ARG A 47 -8.60 5.12 -8.54
CA ARG A 47 -9.85 4.76 -9.23
C ARG A 47 -10.84 4.10 -8.27
N ALA A 48 -10.35 3.18 -7.45
CA ALA A 48 -11.16 2.51 -6.43
C ALA A 48 -11.34 3.36 -5.16
N ARG A 49 -10.61 4.48 -5.03
CA ARG A 49 -10.55 5.33 -3.83
C ARG A 49 -10.26 4.51 -2.57
N ALA A 50 -9.31 3.58 -2.69
CA ALA A 50 -9.00 2.61 -1.65
C ALA A 50 -7.50 2.30 -1.59
N PHE A 51 -7.03 1.94 -0.40
CA PHE A 51 -5.74 1.29 -0.25
C PHE A 51 -5.83 -0.15 -0.73
N ARG A 52 -4.87 -0.56 -1.55
CA ARG A 52 -4.71 -1.94 -2.01
C ARG A 52 -3.44 -2.52 -1.40
N VAL A 53 -3.53 -3.69 -0.80
CA VAL A 53 -2.38 -4.48 -0.39
C VAL A 53 -2.28 -5.74 -1.23
N THR A 54 -1.09 -5.99 -1.75
CA THR A 54 -0.72 -7.21 -2.48
C THR A 54 0.19 -8.01 -1.57
N LEU A 55 -0.24 -9.22 -1.22
CA LEU A 55 0.51 -10.18 -0.41
C LEU A 55 1.24 -11.15 -1.34
N TYR A 56 2.50 -11.42 -1.05
CA TYR A 56 3.33 -12.33 -1.82
C TYR A 56 3.55 -13.64 -1.07
N LYS A 57 3.61 -14.75 -1.80
CA LYS A 57 4.22 -15.98 -1.32
C LYS A 57 5.73 -15.79 -1.35
N MET A 58 6.37 -16.01 -0.21
CA MET A 58 7.82 -15.86 -0.05
C MET A 58 8.52 -17.20 -0.17
N ASP A 59 9.71 -17.19 -0.76
CA ASP A 59 10.70 -18.28 -0.70
C ASP A 59 12.03 -17.68 -0.24
N GLY A 60 12.39 -17.91 1.03
CA GLY A 60 13.39 -17.09 1.70
C GLY A 60 13.05 -15.59 1.63
N ASP A 61 14.00 -14.79 1.14
CA ASP A 61 13.82 -13.34 0.94
C ASP A 61 13.20 -12.99 -0.43
N ALA A 62 12.99 -13.98 -1.30
CA ALA A 62 12.47 -13.75 -2.64
C ALA A 62 10.94 -13.77 -2.66
N ARG A 63 10.35 -12.81 -3.38
CA ARG A 63 8.91 -12.80 -3.71
C ARG A 63 8.67 -13.76 -4.87
N LEU A 64 8.00 -14.87 -4.60
CA LEU A 64 7.77 -15.92 -5.60
C LEU A 64 6.57 -15.57 -6.49
N THR A 65 5.41 -15.34 -5.88
CA THR A 65 4.14 -15.07 -6.60
C THR A 65 3.19 -14.23 -5.76
N VAL A 66 2.18 -13.61 -6.38
CA VAL A 66 1.07 -12.97 -5.65
C VAL A 66 0.20 -14.06 -5.01
N ALA A 67 0.05 -14.01 -3.69
CA ALA A 67 -0.82 -14.90 -2.94
C ALA A 67 -2.26 -14.37 -2.87
N THR A 68 -2.42 -13.08 -2.57
CA THR A 68 -3.75 -12.46 -2.42
C THR A 68 -3.64 -10.94 -2.58
N VAL A 69 -4.69 -10.31 -3.11
CA VAL A 69 -4.84 -8.85 -3.14
C VAL A 69 -6.07 -8.47 -2.34
N ARG A 70 -5.96 -7.46 -1.46
CA ARG A 70 -7.08 -6.93 -0.69
C ARG A 70 -7.17 -5.41 -0.89
N ALA A 71 -8.37 -4.85 -0.78
CA ALA A 71 -8.58 -3.41 -0.88
C ALA A 71 -9.54 -2.91 0.21
N ASN A 72 -9.28 -1.73 0.74
CA ASN A 72 -10.17 -1.05 1.67
C ASN A 72 -9.98 0.47 1.63
N ALA A 73 -11.07 1.24 1.78
CA ALA A 73 -11.00 2.69 1.85
C ALA A 73 -10.21 3.20 3.09
N MET A 74 -10.24 2.43 4.18
CA MET A 74 -9.59 2.78 5.44
C MET A 74 -8.33 1.92 5.65
N LEU A 75 -7.15 2.55 5.66
CA LEU A 75 -5.87 1.84 5.78
C LEU A 75 -5.76 1.06 7.10
N ASN A 76 -6.22 1.63 8.21
CA ASN A 76 -6.17 0.97 9.52
C ASN A 76 -6.99 -0.33 9.55
N VAL A 77 -8.11 -0.38 8.83
CA VAL A 77 -8.94 -1.59 8.70
C VAL A 77 -8.17 -2.64 7.91
N LEU A 78 -7.59 -2.23 6.78
CA LEU A 78 -6.78 -3.12 5.92
C LEU A 78 -5.58 -3.70 6.68
N LEU A 79 -4.90 -2.87 7.47
CA LEU A 79 -3.67 -3.25 8.17
C LEU A 79 -3.91 -3.93 9.53
N LYS A 80 -5.16 -4.04 10.00
CA LYS A 80 -5.48 -4.72 11.27
C LYS A 80 -5.10 -6.20 11.25
N SER A 81 -5.10 -6.84 10.08
CA SER A 81 -4.72 -8.25 9.91
C SER A 81 -3.21 -8.49 9.91
N PHE A 82 -2.40 -7.43 9.90
CA PHE A 82 -0.94 -7.50 10.01
C PHE A 82 -0.58 -7.29 11.48
N ILE A 83 -0.67 -8.35 12.29
CA ILE A 83 -0.19 -8.36 13.69
C ILE A 83 1.27 -8.82 13.69
#